data_AF-A0A4Y2PYM4-F1
#
_entry.id   AF-A0A4Y2PYM4-F1
#
_cell.length_a   1.000
_cell.length_b   1.000
_cell.length_c   1.000
_cell.angle_alpha   90.00
_cell.angle_beta   90.00
_cell.angle_gamma   90.00
#
_symmetry.space_group_name_H-M   'P 1'
#
loop_
_entity.id
_entity.type
_entity.pdbx_description
1 polymer ?
#
loop_
_entity_poly.entity_id
_entity_poly.type
_entity_poly.pdbx_seq_one_letter_code
_entity_poly.pdbx_strand_id
1 'polypeptide(L)'
;MEDRCTKDRCVNGECVDLIILDKAFAISITTDAMSYVCPQHYRKLECACEPGFGGPQCELAVNECSRRPCPSYRICHPEVTVLGYICKCPEGKTGSLCDRDKGALCKGSDCYDGK
;
A
#
# COMPACT_ATOMS: atom_id res chain seq x y z
N MET A 1 4.64 13.57 -28.57
CA MET A 1 5.06 12.92 -27.32
C MET A 1 3.80 12.29 -26.78
N GLU A 2 3.59 11.01 -27.03
CA GLU A 2 2.34 10.33 -26.66
C GLU A 2 2.47 9.84 -25.23
N ASP A 3 1.81 10.52 -24.29
CA ASP A 3 1.56 10.02 -22.94
C ASP A 3 0.76 8.71 -23.06
N ARG A 4 1.46 7.58 -22.91
CA ARG A 4 0.88 6.24 -23.05
C ARG A 4 -0.06 5.86 -21.90
N CYS A 5 -0.17 6.71 -20.88
CA CYS A 5 -1.22 6.62 -19.88
C CYS A 5 -2.53 7.17 -20.47
N THR A 6 -3.22 6.32 -21.23
CA THR A 6 -4.60 6.61 -21.62
C THR A 6 -5.46 6.62 -20.36
N LYS A 7 -6.24 7.69 -20.18
CA LYS A 7 -6.94 8.09 -18.95
C LYS A 7 -7.90 7.07 -18.33
N ASP A 8 -8.14 5.94 -18.99
CA ASP A 8 -9.12 4.90 -18.60
C ASP A 8 -8.50 3.53 -18.31
N ARG A 9 -7.15 3.41 -18.29
CA ARG A 9 -6.52 2.09 -18.12
C ARG A 9 -6.45 1.61 -16.67
N CYS A 10 -6.51 2.51 -15.68
CA CYS A 10 -6.52 2.16 -14.27
C CYS A 10 -7.84 2.66 -13.66
N VAL A 11 -8.59 1.78 -13.00
CA VAL A 11 -9.90 2.11 -12.43
C VAL A 11 -9.75 2.75 -11.05
N ASN A 12 -9.11 2.04 -10.12
CA ASN A 12 -8.84 2.49 -8.74
C ASN A 12 -7.32 2.59 -8.53
N GLY A 13 -6.68 3.49 -9.25
CA GLY A 13 -5.22 3.63 -9.21
C GLY A 13 -4.68 4.68 -10.17
N GLU A 14 -3.39 4.97 -10.02
CA GLU A 14 -2.67 5.92 -10.86
C GLU A 14 -1.91 5.16 -11.95
N CYS A 15 -1.96 5.68 -13.18
CA CYS A 15 -1.21 5.09 -14.28
C CYS A 15 0.25 5.55 -14.23
N VAL A 16 1.18 4.59 -14.26
CA VAL A 16 2.61 4.86 -14.17
C VAL A 16 3.31 4.33 -15.43
N ASP A 17 4.06 5.21 -16.11
CA ASP A 17 4.96 4.85 -17.20
C ASP A 17 6.38 4.63 -16.65
N LEU A 18 6.79 3.36 -16.60
CA LEU A 18 8.07 2.94 -16.07
C LEU A 18 9.06 2.70 -17.20
N ILE A 19 10.27 3.26 -17.05
CA ILE A 19 11.40 2.94 -17.92
C ILE A 19 12.20 1.85 -17.19
N ILE A 20 12.16 0.63 -17.71
CA ILE A 20 12.87 -0.51 -17.13
C ILE A 20 14.17 -0.71 -17.90
N LEU A 21 15.29 -0.74 -17.17
CA LEU A 21 16.61 -1.05 -17.71
C LEU A 21 16.77 -2.56 -17.80
N ASP A 22 16.96 -3.05 -19.02
CA ASP A 22 17.33 -4.43 -19.28
C ASP A 22 18.85 -4.56 -19.11
N LYS A 23 19.26 -5.18 -17.99
CA LYS A 23 20.68 -5.41 -17.70
C LYS A 23 21.25 -6.61 -18.45
N ALA A 24 20.39 -7.47 -19.01
CA ALA A 24 20.83 -8.63 -19.78
C ALA A 24 21.33 -8.21 -21.17
N PHE A 25 20.80 -7.10 -21.71
CA PHE A 25 21.21 -6.54 -22.98
C PHE A 25 21.74 -5.12 -22.81
N ALA A 26 23.07 -4.98 -22.80
CA ALA A 26 23.73 -3.69 -22.74
C ALA A 26 24.74 -3.56 -23.88
N ILE A 27 24.80 -2.37 -24.47
CA ILE A 27 25.88 -2.00 -25.38
C ILE A 27 27.00 -1.33 -24.58
N SER A 28 28.22 -1.79 -24.80
CA SER A 28 29.42 -1.20 -24.22
C SER A 28 30.17 -0.41 -25.28
N ILE A 29 30.44 0.85 -25.01
CA ILE A 29 31.27 1.70 -25.86
C ILE A 29 32.56 1.98 -25.10
N THR A 30 33.66 1.50 -25.66
CA THR A 30 35.00 1.63 -25.07
C THR A 30 35.80 2.62 -25.90
N THR A 31 36.41 3.60 -25.24
CA THR A 31 37.43 4.49 -25.80
C THR A 31 38.76 4.19 -25.12
N ASP A 32 39.84 4.81 -25.60
CA ASP A 32 41.19 4.61 -25.06
C ASP A 32 41.33 4.98 -23.58
N ALA A 33 40.45 5.84 -23.06
CA ALA A 33 40.50 6.32 -21.68
C ALA A 33 39.30 5.90 -20.82
N MET A 34 38.18 5.47 -21.42
CA MET A 34 36.91 5.26 -20.69
C MET A 34 36.06 4.14 -21.28
N SER A 35 35.22 3.54 -20.42
CA SER A 35 34.21 2.55 -20.81
C SER A 35 32.83 3.03 -20.37
N TYR A 36 31.89 3.09 -21.31
CA TYR A 36 30.49 3.39 -21.05
C TYR A 36 29.63 2.15 -21.28
N VAL A 37 28.73 1.87 -20.35
CA VAL A 37 27.76 0.78 -20.48
C VAL A 37 26.37 1.40 -20.53
N CYS A 38 25.72 1.27 -21.67
CA CYS A 38 24.33 1.70 -21.86
C CYS A 38 23.46 0.44 -21.88
N PRO A 39 22.80 0.08 -20.75
CA PRO A 39 21.76 -0.94 -20.77
C PRO A 39 20.65 -0.50 -21.71
N GLN A 40 20.11 -1.43 -22.49
CA GLN A 40 18.88 -1.14 -23.21
C GLN A 40 17.76 -0.89 -22.22
N HIS A 41 16.77 -0.12 -22.66
CA HIS A 41 15.60 0.17 -21.87
C HIS A 41 14.34 -0.08 -22.68
N TYR A 42 13.31 -0.54 -22.02
CA TYR A 42 11.98 -0.61 -22.59
C TYR A 42 10.99 0.07 -21.64
N ARG A 43 9.87 0.52 -22.20
CA ARG A 43 8.80 1.13 -21.42
C ARG A 43 7.83 0.04 -20.99
N LYS A 44 7.44 0.07 -19.72
CA LYS A 44 6.42 -0.79 -19.15
C LYS A 44 5.38 0.10 -18.48
N LEU A 45 4.13 -0.10 -18.82
CA LEU A 45 3.03 0.66 -18.25
C LEU A 45 2.32 -0.21 -17.22
N GLU A 46 2.23 0.29 -15.99
CA GLU A 46 1.62 -0.41 -14.86
C GLU A 46 0.67 0.52 -14.12
N CYS A 47 -0.38 -0.03 -13.53
CA CYS A 47 -1.28 0.71 -12.66
C CYS A 47 -0.78 0.58 -11.22
N ALA A 48 -0.46 1.71 -10.59
CA ALA A 48 -0.24 1.79 -9.16
C ALA A 48 -1.61 1.80 -8.46
N CYS A 49 -2.06 0.62 -8.05
CA CYS A 49 -3.37 0.46 -7.42
C CYS A 49 -3.45 1.15 -6.07
N GLU A 50 -4.62 1.72 -5.81
CA GLU A 50 -4.95 2.22 -4.49
C GLU A 50 -4.99 1.07 -3.47
N PRO A 51 -4.72 1.36 -2.20
CA PRO A 51 -4.71 0.35 -1.16
C PRO A 51 -6.07 -0.35 -1.04
N GLY A 52 -6.07 -1.70 -1.03
CA GLY A 52 -7.30 -2.50 -1.05
C GLY A 52 -7.83 -2.79 -2.45
N PHE A 53 -7.11 -2.40 -3.50
CA PHE A 53 -7.40 -2.78 -4.89
C PHE A 53 -6.20 -3.50 -5.54
N GLY A 54 -6.50 -4.29 -6.56
CA GLY A 54 -5.50 -5.07 -7.29
C GLY A 54 -6.01 -5.54 -8.64
N GLY A 55 -5.22 -6.37 -9.31
CA GLY A 55 -5.45 -6.75 -10.70
C GLY A 55 -4.71 -5.82 -11.68
N PRO A 56 -4.71 -6.16 -12.98
CA PRO A 56 -3.93 -5.44 -13.99
C PRO A 56 -4.39 -3.98 -14.19
N GLN A 57 -5.67 -3.68 -13.91
CA GLN A 57 -6.26 -2.35 -14.00
C GLN A 57 -6.76 -1.80 -12.66
N CYS A 58 -6.39 -2.43 -11.53
CA CYS A 58 -6.92 -2.08 -10.21
C CYS A 58 -8.46 -2.19 -10.13
N GLU A 59 -9.01 -3.15 -10.88
CA GLU A 59 -10.44 -3.42 -10.98
C GLU A 59 -10.95 -4.38 -9.89
N LEU A 60 -10.04 -5.13 -9.26
CA LEU A 60 -10.38 -6.11 -8.24
C LEU A 60 -10.24 -5.49 -6.86
N ALA A 61 -11.32 -5.47 -6.08
CA ALA A 61 -11.23 -5.18 -4.66
C ALA A 61 -10.49 -6.33 -3.95
N VAL A 62 -9.33 -6.04 -3.37
CA VAL A 62 -8.54 -6.99 -2.61
C VAL A 62 -8.89 -6.86 -1.14
N ASN A 63 -9.44 -7.92 -0.57
CA ASN A 63 -9.67 -7.97 0.86
C ASN A 63 -8.35 -8.27 1.59
N GLU A 64 -7.63 -7.21 1.95
CA GLU A 64 -6.38 -7.28 2.70
C GLU A 64 -6.58 -7.97 4.07
N CYS A 65 -7.79 -7.93 4.64
CA CYS A 65 -8.11 -8.67 5.87
C CYS A 65 -8.06 -10.19 5.70
N SER A 66 -8.31 -10.70 4.49
CA SER A 66 -8.21 -12.13 4.19
C SER A 66 -6.78 -12.56 3.85
N ARG A 67 -5.99 -11.67 3.24
CA ARG A 67 -4.57 -11.94 2.91
C ARG A 67 -3.65 -11.80 4.11
N ARG A 68 -3.92 -10.81 4.96
CA ARG A 68 -3.14 -10.46 6.15
C ARG A 68 -4.08 -10.28 7.34
N PRO A 69 -4.56 -11.38 7.92
CA PRO A 69 -5.50 -11.32 9.03
C PRO A 69 -4.87 -10.58 10.21
N CYS A 70 -5.65 -9.67 10.80
CA CYS A 70 -5.32 -9.05 12.07
C CYS A 70 -5.23 -10.13 13.17
N PRO A 71 -4.43 -9.90 14.23
CA PRO A 71 -4.41 -10.81 15.37
C PRO A 71 -5.80 -10.92 16.00
N SER A 72 -6.15 -12.07 16.57
CA SER A 72 -7.52 -12.45 16.98
C SER A 72 -8.23 -11.46 17.91
N TYR A 73 -7.49 -10.61 18.62
CA TYR A 73 -8.02 -9.58 19.52
C TYR A 73 -8.32 -8.23 18.82
N ARG A 74 -8.05 -8.11 17.52
CA ARG A 74 -8.32 -6.93 16.69
C ARG A 74 -9.27 -7.27 15.55
N ILE A 75 -10.12 -6.31 15.21
CA ILE A 75 -11.00 -6.36 14.06
C ILE A 75 -10.30 -5.66 12.89
N CYS A 76 -10.27 -6.34 11.76
CA CYS A 76 -9.76 -5.76 10.52
C CYS A 76 -10.84 -4.88 9.88
N HIS A 77 -10.49 -3.64 9.58
CA HIS A 77 -11.34 -2.73 8.82
C HIS A 77 -10.61 -2.33 7.53
N PRO A 78 -11.27 -2.40 6.36
CA PRO A 78 -10.72 -1.80 5.15
C PRO A 78 -10.66 -0.28 5.35
N GLU A 79 -9.48 0.30 5.14
CA GLU A 79 -9.23 1.73 5.30
C GLU A 79 -8.13 2.12 4.29
N VAL A 80 -8.19 3.35 3.76
CA VAL A 80 -7.22 3.87 2.77
C VAL A 80 -5.90 4.24 3.46
N THR A 81 -5.20 3.24 4.00
CA THR A 81 -3.84 3.36 4.56
C THR A 81 -2.82 2.82 3.57
N VAL A 82 -1.52 3.01 3.82
CA VAL A 82 -0.43 2.43 2.98
C VAL A 82 -0.58 0.90 2.78
N LEU A 83 -1.26 0.22 3.70
CA LEU A 83 -1.49 -1.23 3.65
C LEU A 83 -2.87 -1.62 3.08
N GLY A 84 -3.82 -0.68 2.93
CA GLY A 84 -5.19 -0.97 2.46
C GLY A 84 -6.12 -1.53 3.52
N TYR A 85 -5.65 -1.61 4.77
CA TYR A 85 -6.44 -2.02 5.92
C TYR A 85 -5.86 -1.46 7.22
N ILE A 86 -6.65 -1.51 8.28
CA ILE A 86 -6.22 -1.20 9.63
C ILE A 86 -6.79 -2.20 10.64
N CYS A 87 -5.97 -2.61 11.60
CA CYS A 87 -6.38 -3.46 12.71
C CYS A 87 -6.76 -2.61 13.93
N LYS A 88 -8.07 -2.44 14.18
CA LYS A 88 -8.59 -1.69 15.34
C LYS A 88 -9.06 -2.66 16.42
N CYS A 89 -9.02 -2.20 17.67
CA CYS A 89 -9.67 -2.95 18.75
C CYS A 89 -11.19 -2.92 18.57
N PRO A 90 -11.92 -3.96 19.03
CA PRO A 90 -13.37 -3.91 19.13
C PRO A 90 -13.83 -2.69 19.94
N GLU A 91 -15.05 -2.23 19.66
CA GLU A 91 -15.62 -1.07 20.35
C GLU A 91 -15.56 -1.24 21.87
N GLY A 92 -15.12 -0.20 22.57
CA GLY A 92 -14.97 -0.23 24.01
C GLY A 92 -13.71 -0.93 24.53
N LYS A 93 -12.77 -1.39 23.68
CA LYS A 93 -11.46 -1.94 24.10
C LYS A 93 -10.27 -1.07 23.67
N THR A 94 -9.17 -1.15 24.41
CA THR A 94 -7.93 -0.39 24.23
C THR A 94 -6.72 -1.17 24.73
N GLY A 95 -5.51 -0.65 24.46
CA GLY A 95 -4.24 -1.32 24.74
C GLY A 95 -3.71 -2.15 23.57
N SER A 96 -2.45 -2.58 23.65
CA SER A 96 -1.73 -3.29 22.59
C SER A 96 -2.43 -4.58 22.15
N LEU A 97 -3.02 -5.27 23.12
CA LEU A 97 -3.75 -6.54 23.00
C LEU A 97 -5.28 -6.37 23.06
N CYS A 98 -5.79 -5.13 23.05
CA CYS A 98 -7.23 -4.85 23.22
C CYS A 98 -7.86 -5.46 24.49
N ASP A 99 -7.04 -5.65 25.53
CA ASP A 99 -7.43 -6.25 26.80
C ASP A 99 -8.14 -5.25 27.73
N ARG A 100 -7.77 -3.97 27.65
CA ARG A 100 -8.28 -2.92 28.55
C ARG A 100 -9.60 -2.37 28.04
N ASP A 101 -10.58 -2.15 28.90
CA ASP A 101 -11.81 -1.48 28.52
C ASP A 101 -11.60 0.04 28.41
N LYS A 102 -11.88 0.58 27.23
CA LYS A 102 -11.85 2.01 26.90
C LYS A 102 -12.92 2.81 27.66
N GLY A 103 -13.89 2.11 28.28
CA GLY A 103 -15.02 2.66 29.04
C GLY A 103 -14.98 2.42 30.56
N ALA A 104 -13.88 1.92 31.13
CA ALA A 104 -13.75 1.76 32.57
C ALA A 104 -13.23 3.03 33.28
N LEU A 105 -13.45 4.21 32.70
CA LEU A 105 -13.07 5.50 33.29
C LEU A 105 -14.25 6.40 33.63
N CYS A 106 -15.51 5.95 33.53
CA CYS A 106 -16.64 6.49 34.30
C CYS A 106 -17.93 5.73 33.95
N LYS A 107 -18.23 4.66 34.68
CA LYS A 107 -19.55 4.00 34.65
C LYS A 107 -20.17 4.14 36.04
N GLY A 108 -20.32 5.39 36.47
CA GLY A 108 -20.75 5.77 37.81
C GLY A 108 -20.19 7.14 38.17
N SER A 109 -20.96 7.92 38.93
CA SER A 109 -20.63 9.26 39.42
C SER A 109 -19.52 9.26 40.49
N ASP A 110 -18.34 8.72 40.15
CA ASP A 110 -17.18 8.59 41.05
C ASP A 110 -15.85 8.82 40.30
N CYS A 111 -15.82 9.77 39.35
CA CYS A 111 -14.57 10.26 38.79
C CYS A 111 -14.16 11.53 39.53
N TYR A 112 -13.43 11.36 40.63
CA TYR A 112 -12.71 12.44 41.28
C TYR A 112 -11.44 12.70 40.48
N ASP A 113 -11.36 13.90 39.91
CA ASP A 113 -10.20 14.42 39.18
C ASP A 113 -8.96 14.38 40.09
N GLY A 114 -8.10 13.38 39.84
CA GLY A 114 -6.84 13.22 40.54
C GLY A 114 -5.77 14.08 39.88
N LYS A 115 -5.75 15.36 40.26
CA LYS A 115 -4.68 16.40 40.16
C LYS A 115 -3.69 16.36 38.99
#